data_AF-A0A2D5VP98-F1
#
_entry.id   AF-A0A2D5VP98-F1
#
_cell.length_a   1.000
_cell.length_b   1.000
_cell.length_c   1.000
_cell.angle_alpha   90.00
_cell.angle_beta   90.00
_cell.angle_gamma   90.00
#
_symmetry.space_group_name_H-M   'P 1'
#
loop_
_entity.id
_entity.type
_entity.pdbx_description
1 polymer ?
#
loop_
_entity_poly.entity_id
_entity_poly.type
_entity_poly.pdbx_seq_one_letter_code
_entity_poly.pdbx_strand_id
1 'polypeptide(L)'
;MKQEHYEIFKENLEFFFCGNTSAIDFAMHFIKMVDVWDDIIDKDSPTNDDINRAFIIALTDFDENVFYASFREELKPIILSIILRWLDANKLEEKKEHLEKAYMLRAGLYDLFAHIAYLIGGFDWYGQIGEQIRKLYGENYKDYEEEICQIQ
;
A
#
# COMPACT_ATOMS: atom_id res chain seq x y z
N MET A 1 10.25 3.64 -1.15
CA MET A 1 10.69 2.99 -2.44
C MET A 1 11.73 3.82 -3.22
N LYS A 2 12.59 3.18 -4.05
CA LYS A 2 13.44 3.87 -5.05
C LYS A 2 12.60 4.44 -6.22
N GLN A 3 13.04 5.53 -6.85
CA GLN A 3 12.29 6.23 -7.93
C GLN A 3 11.88 5.29 -9.08
N GLU A 4 12.78 4.42 -9.53
CA GLU A 4 12.50 3.48 -10.62
C GLU A 4 11.38 2.48 -10.27
N HIS A 5 11.31 2.04 -9.01
CA HIS A 5 10.22 1.19 -8.54
C HIS A 5 8.90 1.96 -8.50
N TYR A 6 8.95 3.25 -8.16
CA TYR A 6 7.77 4.13 -8.14
C TYR A 6 7.12 4.27 -9.53
N GLU A 7 7.92 4.42 -10.59
CA GLU A 7 7.40 4.53 -11.96
C GLU A 7 6.78 3.22 -12.44
N ILE A 8 7.46 2.08 -12.23
CA ILE A 8 6.91 0.75 -12.58
C ILE A 8 5.60 0.50 -11.82
N PHE A 9 5.55 0.91 -10.55
CA PHE A 9 4.34 0.78 -9.76
C PHE A 9 3.20 1.61 -10.35
N LYS A 10 3.47 2.87 -10.70
CA LYS A 10 2.50 3.76 -11.31
C LYS A 10 1.97 3.23 -12.64
N GLU A 11 2.82 2.70 -13.52
CA GLU A 11 2.41 2.08 -14.79
C GLU A 11 1.43 0.91 -14.56
N ASN A 12 1.68 0.07 -13.55
CA ASN A 12 0.75 -0.99 -13.18
C ASN A 12 -0.60 -0.43 -12.70
N LEU A 13 -0.59 0.63 -11.89
CA LEU A 13 -1.82 1.28 -11.42
C LEU A 13 -2.59 1.95 -12.58
N GLU A 14 -1.90 2.53 -13.55
CA GLU A 14 -2.51 3.08 -14.77
C GLU A 14 -3.32 2.01 -15.52
N PHE A 15 -2.75 0.81 -15.64
CA PHE A 15 -3.46 -0.33 -16.21
C PHE A 15 -4.61 -0.80 -15.31
N PHE A 16 -4.36 -1.10 -14.03
CA PHE A 16 -5.37 -1.64 -13.11
C PHE A 16 -6.57 -0.73 -12.92
N PHE A 17 -6.37 0.58 -12.97
CA PHE A 17 -7.41 1.58 -12.74
C PHE A 17 -7.97 2.17 -14.03
N CYS A 18 -7.71 1.53 -15.18
CA CYS A 18 -8.25 1.93 -16.48
C CYS A 18 -7.95 3.40 -16.83
N GLY A 19 -6.78 3.91 -16.43
CA GLY A 19 -6.39 5.31 -16.62
C GLY A 19 -7.18 6.33 -15.76
N ASN A 20 -7.91 5.90 -14.72
CA ASN A 20 -8.56 6.81 -13.79
C ASN A 20 -7.52 7.57 -12.96
N THR A 21 -7.19 8.78 -13.40
CA THR A 21 -6.14 9.62 -12.79
C THR A 21 -6.40 9.89 -11.32
N SER A 22 -7.64 10.20 -10.93
CA SER A 22 -7.96 10.45 -9.51
C SER A 22 -7.75 9.22 -8.62
N ALA A 23 -8.03 8.01 -9.11
CA ALA A 23 -7.78 6.77 -8.38
C ALA A 23 -6.28 6.45 -8.28
N ILE A 24 -5.54 6.69 -9.37
CA ILE A 24 -4.08 6.54 -9.41
C ILE A 24 -3.43 7.51 -8.42
N ASP A 25 -3.79 8.79 -8.46
CA ASP A 25 -3.27 9.81 -7.55
C ASP A 25 -3.57 9.45 -6.09
N PHE A 26 -4.78 8.97 -5.81
CA PHE A 26 -5.14 8.50 -4.48
C PHE A 26 -4.25 7.35 -4.01
N ALA A 27 -4.07 6.31 -4.82
CA ALA A 27 -3.24 5.16 -4.49
C ALA A 27 -1.77 5.56 -4.30
N MET A 28 -1.23 6.42 -5.17
CA MET A 28 0.14 6.92 -5.07
C MET A 28 0.37 7.78 -3.83
N HIS A 29 -0.61 8.60 -3.46
CA HIS A 29 -0.59 9.35 -2.19
C HIS A 29 -0.63 8.41 -1.00
N PHE A 30 -1.48 7.39 -1.03
CA PHE A 30 -1.55 6.40 0.04
C PHE A 30 -0.23 5.65 0.22
N ILE A 31 0.38 5.18 -0.87
CA ILE A 31 1.70 4.56 -0.87
C ILE A 31 2.74 5.49 -0.26
N LYS A 32 2.82 6.75 -0.73
CA LYS A 32 3.82 7.70 -0.21
C LYS A 32 3.66 7.91 1.29
N MET A 33 2.42 8.02 1.77
CA MET A 33 2.14 8.22 3.18
C MET A 33 2.55 6.98 4.01
N VAL A 34 2.23 5.77 3.56
CA VAL A 34 2.57 4.55 4.32
C VAL A 34 4.06 4.22 4.24
N ASP A 35 4.73 4.45 3.12
CA ASP A 35 6.20 4.31 2.99
C ASP A 35 6.90 5.21 4.03
N VAL A 36 6.52 6.49 4.12
CA VAL A 36 7.12 7.42 5.08
C VAL A 36 6.78 7.04 6.53
N TRP A 37 5.59 6.48 6.77
CA TRP A 37 5.25 6.00 8.11
C TRP A 37 6.10 4.78 8.51
N ASP A 38 6.30 3.83 7.61
CA ASP A 38 7.17 2.66 7.81
C ASP A 38 8.62 3.10 8.08
N ASP A 39 9.18 3.98 7.24
CA ASP A 39 10.53 4.54 7.41
C ASP A 39 10.73 5.16 8.82
N ILE A 40 9.74 5.90 9.33
CA ILE A 40 9.81 6.51 10.68
C ILE A 40 9.86 5.44 11.76
N ILE A 41 9.10 4.36 11.61
CA ILE A 41 8.93 3.31 12.62
C ILE A 41 10.15 2.41 12.66
N ASP A 42 10.72 2.09 11.49
CA ASP A 42 11.95 1.31 11.34
C ASP A 42 13.21 2.13 11.67
N LYS A 43 13.03 3.39 12.08
CA LYS A 43 14.09 4.35 12.44
C LYS A 43 15.05 4.64 11.28
N ASP A 44 14.54 4.55 10.06
CA ASP A 44 15.20 5.13 8.91
C ASP A 44 15.17 6.65 8.96
N SER A 45 15.79 7.30 7.98
CA SER A 45 15.96 8.75 7.95
C SER A 45 15.24 9.38 6.76
N PRO A 46 13.89 9.41 6.73
CA PRO A 46 13.16 10.16 5.73
C PRO A 46 13.49 11.66 5.89
N THR A 47 13.46 12.40 4.79
CA THR A 47 13.76 13.84 4.85
C THR A 47 12.60 14.61 5.51
N ASN A 48 12.87 15.82 6.02
CA ASN A 48 11.80 16.69 6.53
C ASN A 48 10.74 16.97 5.46
N ASP A 49 11.13 17.04 4.18
CA ASP A 49 10.20 17.26 3.08
C ASP A 49 9.31 16.03 2.86
N ASP A 50 9.85 14.81 2.99
CA ASP A 50 9.07 13.57 2.92
C ASP A 50 8.02 13.52 4.04
N ILE A 51 8.43 13.82 5.27
CA ILE A 51 7.55 13.86 6.44
C ILE A 51 6.45 14.90 6.22
N ASN A 52 6.82 16.14 5.90
CA ASN A 52 5.85 17.21 5.65
C ASN A 52 4.86 16.82 4.53
N ARG A 53 5.34 16.22 3.44
CA ARG A 53 4.50 15.76 2.33
C ARG A 53 3.51 14.69 2.78
N ALA A 54 3.95 13.69 3.55
CA ALA A 54 3.09 12.63 4.06
C ALA A 54 1.98 13.18 4.97
N PHE A 55 2.30 14.14 5.86
CA PHE A 55 1.31 14.81 6.69
C PHE A 55 0.32 15.65 5.88
N ILE A 56 0.78 16.37 4.85
CA ILE A 56 -0.11 17.10 3.93
C ILE A 56 -1.07 16.11 3.24
N ILE A 57 -0.57 14.98 2.72
CA ILE A 57 -1.41 13.94 2.12
C ILE A 57 -2.53 13.50 3.08
N ALA A 58 -2.15 13.17 4.31
CA ALA A 58 -3.05 12.63 5.31
C ALA A 58 -4.11 13.64 5.78
N LEU A 59 -3.76 14.92 5.85
CA LEU A 59 -4.60 15.98 6.41
C LEU A 59 -5.45 16.71 5.36
N THR A 60 -5.00 16.78 4.10
CA THR A 60 -5.66 17.56 3.05
C THR A 60 -5.95 16.74 1.79
N ASP A 61 -4.92 16.14 1.19
CA ASP A 61 -5.04 15.68 -0.21
C ASP A 61 -6.00 14.51 -0.39
N PHE A 62 -6.16 13.66 0.63
CA PHE A 62 -7.18 12.60 0.56
C PHE A 62 -8.57 13.19 0.46
N ASP A 63 -8.92 14.19 1.27
CA ASP A 63 -10.26 14.77 1.26
C ASP A 63 -10.54 15.57 -0.01
N GLU A 64 -9.50 16.10 -0.65
CA GLU A 64 -9.58 16.80 -1.94
C GLU A 64 -9.59 15.85 -3.15
N ASN A 65 -9.16 14.59 -2.98
CA ASN A 65 -9.15 13.62 -4.06
C ASN A 65 -10.57 13.18 -4.45
N VAL A 66 -10.96 13.44 -5.70
CA VAL A 66 -12.32 13.17 -6.21
C VAL A 66 -12.71 11.70 -6.10
N PHE A 67 -11.79 10.78 -6.35
CA PHE A 67 -12.08 9.34 -6.27
C PHE A 67 -12.33 8.92 -4.83
N TYR A 68 -11.42 9.29 -3.92
CA TYR A 68 -11.58 8.97 -2.51
C TYR A 68 -12.83 9.61 -1.90
N ALA A 69 -13.12 10.87 -2.24
CA ALA A 69 -14.34 11.54 -1.79
C ALA A 69 -15.61 10.81 -2.25
N SER A 70 -15.59 10.20 -3.45
CA SER A 70 -16.73 9.47 -4.01
C SER A 70 -16.94 8.09 -3.41
N PHE A 71 -15.87 7.42 -2.97
CA PHE A 71 -15.88 6.04 -2.46
C PHE A 71 -15.39 5.92 -1.01
N ARG A 72 -15.46 7.01 -0.25
CA ARG A 72 -14.88 7.11 1.10
C ARG A 72 -15.40 6.04 2.03
N GLU A 73 -16.70 5.77 1.99
CA GLU A 73 -17.36 4.84 2.91
C GLU A 73 -16.97 3.39 2.61
N GLU A 74 -16.66 3.06 1.36
CA GLU A 74 -16.14 1.77 0.92
C GLU A 74 -14.63 1.61 1.19
N LEU A 75 -13.86 2.69 1.00
CA LEU A 75 -12.40 2.64 1.11
C LEU A 75 -11.90 2.73 2.56
N LYS A 76 -12.57 3.49 3.43
CA LYS A 76 -12.16 3.67 4.84
C LYS A 76 -11.99 2.35 5.60
N PRO A 77 -12.94 1.39 5.55
CA PRO A 77 -12.78 0.11 6.24
C PRO A 77 -11.58 -0.70 5.73
N ILE A 78 -11.26 -0.61 4.44
CA ILE A 78 -10.14 -1.32 3.83
C ILE A 78 -8.82 -0.69 4.28
N ILE A 79 -8.74 0.63 4.28
CA ILE A 79 -7.58 1.36 4.81
C ILE A 79 -7.34 1.00 6.28
N LEU A 80 -8.40 0.99 7.10
CA LEU A 80 -8.29 0.59 8.49
C LEU A 80 -7.78 -0.86 8.62
N SER A 81 -8.29 -1.78 7.81
CA SER A 81 -7.83 -3.17 7.78
C SER A 81 -6.33 -3.27 7.44
N ILE A 82 -5.85 -2.50 6.46
CA ILE A 82 -4.43 -2.45 6.09
C ILE A 82 -3.57 -1.98 7.27
N ILE A 83 -3.99 -0.91 7.95
CA ILE A 83 -3.28 -0.37 9.12
C ILE A 83 -3.23 -1.41 10.25
N LEU A 84 -4.35 -2.07 10.54
CA LEU A 84 -4.41 -3.09 11.59
C LEU A 84 -3.50 -4.28 11.26
N ARG A 85 -3.48 -4.74 10.00
CA ARG A 85 -2.60 -5.82 9.53
C ARG A 85 -1.13 -5.43 9.65
N TRP A 86 -0.77 -4.20 9.28
CA TRP A 86 0.59 -3.69 9.42
C TRP A 86 1.02 -3.64 10.90
N LEU A 87 0.18 -3.09 11.78
CA LEU A 87 0.47 -3.06 13.23
C LEU A 87 0.68 -4.45 13.83
N ASP A 88 -0.07 -5.45 13.36
CA ASP A 88 0.08 -6.83 13.81
C ASP A 88 1.34 -7.50 13.21
N ALA A 89 1.65 -7.23 11.94
CA ALA A 89 2.88 -7.70 11.30
C ALA A 89 4.13 -7.21 12.05
N ASN A 90 4.20 -5.92 12.38
CA ASN A 90 5.32 -5.34 13.12
C ASN A 90 5.55 -6.03 14.47
N LYS A 91 4.47 -6.38 15.18
CA LYS A 91 4.57 -7.08 16.48
C LYS A 91 5.06 -8.52 16.33
N LEU A 92 4.69 -9.19 15.24
CA LEU A 92 5.15 -10.54 14.93
C LEU A 92 6.62 -10.54 14.54
N GLU A 93 7.04 -9.55 13.74
CA GLU A 93 8.44 -9.33 13.33
C GLU A 93 9.33 -8.98 14.52
N GLU A 94 8.91 -8.05 15.39
CA GLU A 94 9.63 -7.67 16.61
C GLU A 94 9.90 -8.89 17.51
N LYS A 95 8.94 -9.80 17.60
CA LYS A 95 9.05 -11.04 18.38
C LYS A 95 9.74 -12.19 17.63
N LYS A 96 9.92 -12.05 16.32
CA LYS A 96 10.38 -13.10 15.41
C LYS A 96 9.52 -14.37 15.50
N GLU A 97 8.20 -14.20 15.59
CA GLU A 97 7.21 -15.27 15.70
C GLU A 97 6.24 -15.24 14.52
N HIS A 98 5.88 -16.41 13.99
CA HIS A 98 4.89 -16.54 12.91
C HIS A 98 5.17 -15.63 11.69
N LEU A 99 6.43 -15.57 11.25
CA LEU A 99 6.86 -14.71 10.15
C LEU A 99 6.09 -14.99 8.85
N GLU A 100 5.64 -16.23 8.64
CA GLU A 100 4.78 -16.59 7.50
C GLU A 100 3.46 -15.81 7.50
N LYS A 101 2.92 -15.51 8.69
CA LYS A 101 1.70 -14.72 8.83
C LYS A 101 1.99 -13.24 8.71
N ALA A 102 3.09 -12.76 9.31
CA ALA A 102 3.51 -11.38 9.18
C ALA A 102 3.70 -11.00 7.70
N TYR A 103 4.38 -11.85 6.93
CA TYR A 103 4.50 -11.74 5.47
C TYR A 103 3.15 -11.64 4.75
N MET A 104 2.18 -12.51 5.08
CA MET A 104 0.83 -12.42 4.51
C MET A 104 0.10 -11.12 4.90
N LEU A 105 0.34 -10.60 6.10
CA LEU A 105 -0.25 -9.36 6.57
C LEU A 105 0.31 -8.15 5.82
N ARG A 106 1.63 -8.14 5.52
CA ARG A 106 2.34 -7.10 4.74
C ARG A 106 1.77 -6.93 3.32
N ALA A 107 1.31 -8.02 2.71
CA ALA A 107 0.62 -7.97 1.41
C ALA A 107 -0.79 -7.29 1.45
N GLY A 108 -1.23 -6.76 2.60
CA GLY A 108 -2.54 -6.13 2.75
C GLY A 108 -2.78 -4.92 1.86
N LEU A 109 -1.74 -4.15 1.51
CA LEU A 109 -1.86 -2.97 0.63
C LEU A 109 -2.53 -3.31 -0.71
N TYR A 110 -2.26 -4.48 -1.26
CA TYR A 110 -2.81 -4.91 -2.56
C TYR A 110 -4.32 -5.14 -2.51
N ASP A 111 -4.91 -5.35 -1.33
CA ASP A 111 -6.38 -5.41 -1.18
C ASP A 111 -7.04 -4.07 -1.50
N LEU A 112 -6.36 -2.94 -1.23
CA LEU A 112 -6.83 -1.62 -1.66
C LEU A 112 -6.90 -1.52 -3.17
N PHE A 113 -5.84 -1.90 -3.88
CA PHE A 113 -5.82 -1.81 -5.35
C PHE A 113 -6.84 -2.74 -6.00
N ALA A 114 -6.99 -3.95 -5.47
CA ALA A 114 -8.03 -4.88 -5.91
C ALA A 114 -9.42 -4.26 -5.76
N HIS A 115 -9.69 -3.60 -4.63
CA HIS A 115 -10.97 -2.97 -4.40
C HIS A 115 -11.20 -1.74 -5.28
N ILE A 116 -10.18 -0.90 -5.49
CA ILE A 116 -10.24 0.25 -6.40
C ILE A 116 -10.56 -0.23 -7.83
N ALA A 117 -9.88 -1.26 -8.32
CA ALA A 117 -10.14 -1.81 -9.65
C ALA A 117 -11.58 -2.35 -9.76
N TYR A 118 -12.08 -3.00 -8.71
CA TYR A 118 -13.48 -3.41 -8.61
C TYR A 118 -14.44 -2.21 -8.64
N LEU A 119 -14.17 -1.12 -7.90
CA LEU A 119 -15.02 0.07 -7.91
C LEU A 119 -15.07 0.75 -9.28
N ILE A 120 -14.00 0.65 -10.08
CA ILE A 120 -13.90 1.24 -11.41
C ILE A 120 -14.59 0.37 -12.48
N GLY A 121 -14.27 -0.91 -12.53
CA GLY A 121 -14.66 -1.80 -13.63
C GLY A 121 -15.59 -2.94 -13.24
N GLY A 122 -16.01 -3.01 -11.98
CA GLY A 122 -16.85 -4.08 -11.45
C GLY A 122 -16.13 -5.44 -11.39
N PHE A 123 -16.94 -6.49 -11.17
CA PHE A 123 -16.43 -7.87 -11.12
C PHE A 123 -15.83 -8.34 -12.44
N ASP A 124 -16.34 -7.89 -13.59
CA ASP A 124 -15.85 -8.30 -14.91
C ASP A 124 -14.41 -7.84 -15.14
N TRP A 125 -14.10 -6.60 -14.74
CA TRP A 125 -12.73 -6.10 -14.81
C TRP A 125 -11.85 -6.76 -13.76
N TYR A 126 -12.28 -6.79 -12.51
CA TYR A 126 -11.51 -7.41 -11.43
C TYR A 126 -11.18 -8.88 -11.73
N GLY A 127 -12.11 -9.64 -12.31
CA GLY A 127 -11.90 -11.04 -12.67
C GLY A 127 -10.79 -11.26 -13.69
N GLN A 128 -10.44 -10.24 -14.49
CA GLN A 128 -9.36 -10.30 -15.49
C GLN A 128 -8.01 -9.95 -14.90
N ILE A 129 -7.97 -9.00 -13.96
CA ILE A 129 -6.72 -8.37 -13.48
C ILE A 129 -6.38 -8.72 -12.03
N GLY A 130 -7.28 -9.34 -11.28
CA GLY A 130 -7.11 -9.58 -9.84
C GLY A 130 -5.87 -10.38 -9.51
N GLU A 131 -5.54 -11.40 -10.30
CA GLU A 131 -4.29 -12.18 -10.14
C GLU A 131 -3.04 -11.33 -10.35
N GLN A 132 -3.06 -10.42 -11.33
CA GLN A 132 -1.92 -9.55 -11.65
C GLN A 132 -1.66 -8.56 -10.53
N ILE A 133 -2.71 -8.02 -9.90
CA ILE A 133 -2.58 -7.18 -8.70
C ILE A 133 -1.86 -7.93 -7.58
N ARG A 134 -2.18 -9.21 -7.34
CA ARG A 134 -1.51 -10.01 -6.30
C ARG A 134 -0.06 -10.30 -6.62
N LYS A 135 0.27 -10.51 -7.90
CA LYS A 135 1.64 -10.72 -8.37
C LYS A 135 2.51 -9.46 -8.31
N LEU A 136 1.93 -8.28 -8.10
CA LEU A 136 2.70 -7.06 -7.89
C LEU A 136 3.40 -7.05 -6.52
N TYR A 137 3.00 -7.90 -5.57
CA TYR A 137 3.80 -8.13 -4.38
C TYR A 137 5.07 -8.89 -4.75
N GLY A 138 6.19 -8.16 -4.80
CA GLY A 138 7.44 -8.63 -5.38
C GLY A 138 8.40 -9.28 -4.39
N GLU A 139 8.15 -9.15 -3.09
CA GLU A 139 8.93 -9.81 -2.06
C GLU A 139 8.54 -11.30 -2.00
N ASN A 140 9.52 -12.18 -1.81
CA ASN A 140 9.24 -13.59 -1.53
C ASN A 140 9.50 -13.88 -0.05
N TYR A 141 8.78 -14.87 0.49
CA TYR A 141 8.82 -15.19 1.91
C TYR A 141 10.23 -15.49 2.43
N LYS A 142 11.07 -16.14 1.62
CA LYS A 142 12.40 -16.55 2.07
C LYS A 142 13.31 -15.34 2.28
N ASP A 143 13.32 -14.42 1.33
CA ASP A 143 14.13 -13.19 1.43
C ASP A 143 13.62 -12.32 2.59
N TYR A 144 12.30 -12.20 2.75
CA TYR A 144 11.66 -11.53 3.88
C TYR A 144 12.08 -12.14 5.24
N GLU A 145 12.00 -13.47 5.37
CA GLU A 145 12.37 -14.16 6.62
C GLU A 145 13.86 -13.97 6.96
N GLU A 146 14.73 -14.02 5.94
CA GLU A 146 16.16 -13.77 6.11
C GLU A 146 16.43 -12.34 6.57
N GLU A 147 15.73 -11.34 6.01
CA GLU A 147 15.84 -9.93 6.39
C GLU A 147 15.44 -9.71 7.86
N ILE A 148 14.22 -10.12 8.25
CA ILE A 148 13.70 -9.93 9.61
C ILE A 148 14.56 -10.66 10.66
N CYS A 149 15.09 -11.84 10.33
CA CYS A 149 15.98 -12.57 11.23
C CYS A 149 17.31 -11.85 11.48
N GLN A 150 17.83 -11.12 10.48
CA GLN A 150 19.12 -10.42 10.53
C GLN A 150 19.06 -9.08 11.27
N ILE A 151 17.88 -8.44 11.35
CA ILE A 151 17.69 -7.20 12.09
C ILE A 151 17.85 -7.49 13.61
N GLN A 152 18.70 -6.71 14.28
CA GLN A 152 19.05 -6.85 15.71
C GLN A 152 18.07 -6.15 16.64
#